data_AF-A0A1I1NJC1-F1
#
_entry.id   AF-A0A1I1NJC1-F1
#
_cell.length_a   1.000
_cell.length_b   1.000
_cell.length_c   1.000
_cell.angle_alpha   90.00
_cell.angle_beta   90.00
_cell.angle_gamma   90.00
#
_symmetry.space_group_name_H-M   'P 1'
#
loop_
_entity.id
_entity.type
_entity.pdbx_description
1 polymer ?
#
loop_
_entity_poly.entity_id
_entity_poly.type
_entity_poly.pdbx_seq_one_letter_code
_entity_poly.pdbx_strand_id
1 'polypeptide(L)'
;MLARLGGEAAAILRTMLDELLALGIPADQALLDRAAENITPTARAAKSSGMSLNAERKSGADVLPASALDSAIAQLTNVAPATLAQILSEEPPELIARFLACHDWKWRDGVLEKLGSGRRLQVERLAHSFSACPPRLREVLLQSVAARVAQFPTSTQMQKQPRLANARDPAVQPAGRIKKMLTAFKLQRQFSSLKRGAR
;
A
#
# COMPACT_ATOMS: atom_id res chain seq x y z
N MET A 1 5.49 33.68 7.32
CA MET A 1 5.50 32.38 8.03
C MET A 1 6.89 31.97 8.51
N LEU A 2 7.89 31.78 7.62
CA LEU A 2 9.22 31.26 7.99
C LEU A 2 9.97 32.08 9.04
N ALA A 3 9.81 33.40 9.05
CA ALA A 3 10.41 34.28 10.07
C ALA A 3 9.86 34.08 11.50
N ARG A 4 8.73 33.37 11.66
CA ARG A 4 8.11 33.05 12.96
C ARG A 4 8.55 31.70 13.52
N LEU A 5 9.14 30.85 12.67
CA LEU A 5 9.73 29.57 13.06
C LEU A 5 11.19 29.82 13.45
N GLY A 6 11.66 29.16 14.52
CA GLY A 6 13.08 29.21 14.89
C GLY A 6 13.99 28.71 13.75
N GLY A 7 15.27 29.12 13.76
CA GLY A 7 16.18 28.99 12.61
C GLY A 7 16.33 27.56 12.05
N GLU A 8 16.40 26.55 12.91
CA GLU A 8 16.55 25.14 12.48
C GLU A 8 15.26 24.59 11.83
N ALA A 9 14.10 24.83 12.45
CA ALA A 9 12.81 24.40 11.91
C ALA A 9 12.48 25.12 10.59
N ALA A 10 12.85 26.40 10.49
CA ALA A 10 12.70 27.18 9.26
C ALA A 10 13.59 26.63 8.13
N ALA A 11 14.82 26.19 8.42
CA ALA A 11 15.71 25.59 7.45
C ALA A 11 15.16 24.27 6.91
N ILE A 12 14.69 23.37 7.80
CA ILE A 12 14.11 22.08 7.40
C ILE A 12 12.87 22.27 6.54
N LEU A 13 11.94 23.13 6.97
CA LEU A 13 10.71 23.39 6.22
C LEU A 13 11.00 23.97 4.83
N ARG A 14 12.04 24.80 4.70
CA ARG A 14 12.46 25.37 3.43
C ARG A 14 12.98 24.32 2.47
N THR A 15 13.82 23.39 2.96
CA THR A 15 14.27 22.24 2.16
C THR A 15 13.09 21.41 1.65
N MET A 16 12.09 21.13 2.50
CA MET A 16 10.91 20.35 2.08
C MET A 16 10.07 21.09 1.03
N LEU A 17 9.92 22.41 1.15
CA LEU A 17 9.21 23.22 0.17
C LEU A 17 9.94 23.26 -1.17
N ASP A 18 11.27 23.36 -1.14
CA ASP A 18 12.10 23.33 -2.36
C ASP A 18 12.02 21.97 -3.07
N GLU A 19 12.00 20.86 -2.33
CA GLU A 19 11.78 19.51 -2.89
C GLU A 19 10.41 19.38 -3.55
N LEU A 20 9.34 19.88 -2.92
CA LEU A 20 7.99 19.86 -3.50
C LEU A 20 7.91 20.70 -4.77
N LEU A 21 8.58 21.85 -4.79
CA LEU A 21 8.64 22.74 -5.94
C LEU A 21 9.42 22.09 -7.09
N ALA A 22 10.52 21.39 -6.80
CA ALA A 22 11.27 20.59 -7.77
C ALA A 22 10.43 19.45 -8.39
N LEU A 23 9.44 18.93 -7.66
CA LEU A 23 8.47 17.95 -8.15
C LEU A 23 7.29 18.57 -8.93
N GLY A 24 7.30 19.89 -9.12
CA GLY A 24 6.24 20.62 -9.83
C GLY A 24 4.95 20.77 -9.03
N ILE A 25 4.99 20.57 -7.71
CA ILE A 25 3.84 20.75 -6.82
C ILE A 25 3.94 22.16 -6.23
N PRO A 26 3.06 23.10 -6.62
CA PRO A 26 3.09 24.44 -6.05
C PRO A 26 2.71 24.38 -4.57
N ALA A 27 3.47 25.09 -3.73
CA ALA A 27 3.15 25.21 -2.32
C ALA A 27 1.81 25.93 -2.14
N ASP A 28 0.85 25.28 -1.48
CA ASP A 28 -0.44 25.88 -1.14
C ASP A 28 -0.25 26.84 0.05
N GLN A 29 -0.24 28.13 -0.25
CA GLN A 29 -0.06 29.19 0.74
C GLN A 29 -1.19 29.20 1.79
N ALA A 30 -2.43 28.84 1.40
CA ALA A 30 -3.55 28.82 2.34
C ALA A 30 -3.42 27.68 3.36
N LEU A 31 -2.86 26.53 2.96
CA LEU A 31 -2.53 25.45 3.89
C LEU A 31 -1.37 25.83 4.81
N LEU A 32 -0.34 26.50 4.29
CA LEU A 32 0.78 26.98 5.09
C LEU A 32 0.34 28.01 6.13
N ASP A 33 -0.53 28.94 5.77
CA ASP A 33 -1.08 29.94 6.69
C ASP A 33 -1.94 29.30 7.79
N ARG A 34 -2.82 28.35 7.44
CA ARG A 34 -3.60 27.57 8.44
C ARG A 34 -2.72 26.75 9.38
N ALA A 35 -1.64 26.17 8.88
CA ALA A 35 -0.69 25.46 9.72
C ALA A 35 0.04 26.43 10.67
N ALA A 36 0.40 27.63 10.18
CA ALA A 36 1.07 28.65 10.98
C ALA A 36 0.18 29.17 12.12
N GLU A 37 -1.11 29.36 11.88
CA GLU A 37 -2.09 29.80 12.88
C GLU A 37 -2.23 28.80 14.03
N ASN A 38 -2.16 27.50 13.73
CA ASN A 38 -2.23 26.44 14.74
C ASN A 38 -0.92 26.25 15.55
N ILE A 39 0.20 26.77 15.07
CA ILE A 39 1.51 26.65 15.74
C ILE A 39 1.73 27.82 16.72
N THR A 40 0.97 28.91 16.62
CA THR A 40 1.06 29.98 17.61
C THR A 40 0.58 29.49 18.99
N PRO A 41 1.46 29.43 20.01
CA PRO A 41 1.00 29.19 21.37
C PRO A 41 0.20 30.41 21.79
N THR A 42 -1.12 30.26 21.85
CA THR A 42 -2.01 31.23 22.46
C THR A 42 -1.56 31.46 23.90
N ALA A 43 -0.89 32.60 24.12
CA ALA A 43 -0.89 33.30 25.39
C ALA A 43 -2.32 33.77 25.68
N ARG A 44 -3.19 32.84 26.10
CA ARG A 44 -4.54 33.14 26.58
C ARG A 44 -4.88 32.20 27.74
N ALA A 45 -4.55 32.70 28.93
CA ALA A 45 -5.30 32.62 30.18
C ALA A 45 -5.95 31.28 30.58
N ALA A 46 -5.31 30.64 31.57
CA ALA A 46 -5.84 30.32 32.90
C ALA A 46 -7.16 29.54 33.05
N LYS A 47 -7.03 28.43 33.79
CA LYS A 47 -8.05 27.67 34.55
C LYS A 47 -8.98 26.77 33.72
N SER A 48 -8.49 25.57 33.44
CA SER A 48 -9.34 24.36 33.49
C SER A 48 -8.49 23.17 33.89
N SER A 49 -8.81 22.61 35.05
CA SER A 49 -8.16 21.49 35.70
C SER A 49 -8.12 20.23 34.85
N GLY A 50 -6.95 19.57 34.87
CA GLY A 50 -6.84 18.16 35.22
C GLY A 50 -7.51 17.12 34.32
N MET A 51 -6.93 16.86 33.15
CA MET A 51 -6.77 15.47 32.71
C MET A 51 -5.50 15.36 31.87
N SER A 52 -4.43 14.99 32.57
CA SER A 52 -3.10 14.76 32.03
C SER A 52 -3.11 13.49 31.20
N LEU A 53 -3.31 13.64 29.89
CA LEU A 53 -2.83 12.68 28.90
C LEU A 53 -1.57 13.28 28.28
N ASN A 54 -0.46 13.13 28.99
CA ASN A 54 0.88 13.19 28.40
C ASN A 54 1.04 11.99 27.45
N ALA A 55 0.34 12.03 26.31
CA ALA A 55 0.76 11.28 25.15
C ALA A 55 1.97 12.03 24.60
N GLU A 56 3.15 11.49 24.88
CA GLU A 56 4.45 11.90 24.36
C GLU A 56 4.36 12.21 22.86
N ARG A 57 4.10 13.47 22.52
CA ARG A 57 4.33 14.01 21.18
C ARG A 57 5.82 14.22 21.04
N LYS A 58 6.56 13.13 20.86
CA LYS A 58 7.90 13.11 20.31
C LYS A 58 7.79 13.47 18.82
N SER A 59 7.48 14.73 18.57
CA SER A 59 7.32 15.32 17.23
C SER A 59 8.62 16.01 16.84
N GLY A 60 9.72 15.26 16.91
CA GLY A 60 10.95 15.57 16.21
C GLY A 60 11.01 14.63 15.03
N ALA A 61 11.25 15.15 13.84
CA ALA A 61 11.43 14.42 12.58
C ALA A 61 12.06 13.03 12.81
N ASP A 62 11.21 12.02 13.00
CA ASP A 62 11.67 10.67 13.30
C ASP A 62 12.11 10.09 11.95
N VAL A 63 13.35 10.46 11.59
CA VAL A 63 14.17 9.64 10.72
C VAL A 63 14.21 8.30 11.41
N LEU A 64 13.29 7.43 10.99
CA LEU A 64 13.22 6.08 11.49
C LEU A 64 14.62 5.49 11.40
N PRO A 65 15.09 4.80 12.45
CA PRO A 65 16.41 4.24 12.41
C PRO A 65 16.50 3.30 11.20
N ALA A 66 17.57 3.39 10.42
CA ALA A 66 17.76 2.57 9.23
C ALA A 66 17.53 1.07 9.51
N SER A 67 17.82 0.63 10.74
CA SER A 67 17.54 -0.72 11.23
C SER A 67 16.06 -1.13 11.18
N ALA A 68 15.12 -0.21 11.37
CA ALA A 68 13.69 -0.50 11.28
C ALA A 68 13.26 -0.75 9.82
N LEU A 69 13.87 -0.04 8.87
CA LEU A 69 13.62 -0.24 7.45
C LEU A 69 14.12 -1.61 6.99
N ASP A 70 15.35 -1.97 7.38
CA ASP A 70 15.94 -3.27 7.06
C ASP A 70 15.14 -4.43 7.67
N SER A 71 14.64 -4.25 8.89
CA SER A 71 13.75 -5.22 9.55
C SER A 71 12.44 -5.40 8.79
N ALA A 72 11.82 -4.31 8.32
CA ALA A 72 10.60 -4.39 7.50
C ALA A 72 10.85 -5.10 6.17
N ILE A 73 11.97 -4.83 5.49
CA ILE A 73 12.35 -5.52 4.25
C ILE A 73 12.57 -7.02 4.50
N ALA A 74 13.29 -7.37 5.56
CA ALA A 74 13.54 -8.76 5.94
C ALA A 74 12.23 -9.51 6.26
N GLN A 75 11.30 -8.86 6.98
CA GLN A 75 9.99 -9.42 7.27
C GLN A 75 9.21 -9.68 5.99
N LEU A 76 9.07 -8.66 5.12
CA LEU A 76 8.32 -8.75 3.86
C LEU A 76 8.92 -9.74 2.86
N THR A 77 10.23 -9.94 2.88
CA THR A 77 10.92 -10.90 1.99
C THR A 77 10.49 -12.35 2.26
N ASN A 78 10.13 -12.66 3.51
CA ASN A 78 9.76 -14.02 3.93
C ASN A 78 8.26 -14.31 3.87
N VAL A 79 7.43 -13.34 3.45
CA VAL A 79 5.97 -13.50 3.42
C VAL A 79 5.53 -14.30 2.19
N ALA A 80 4.51 -15.15 2.37
CA ALA A 80 3.93 -15.90 1.26
C ALA A 80 3.26 -14.95 0.23
N PRO A 81 3.47 -15.15 -1.09
CA PRO A 81 2.89 -14.28 -2.13
C PRO A 81 1.35 -14.21 -2.06
N ALA A 82 0.68 -15.29 -1.68
CA ALA A 82 -0.78 -15.31 -1.57
C ALA A 82 -1.31 -14.37 -0.47
N THR A 83 -0.64 -14.31 0.69
CA THR A 83 -0.99 -13.41 1.79
C THR A 83 -0.80 -11.95 1.38
N LEU A 84 0.32 -11.64 0.73
CA LEU A 84 0.57 -10.29 0.21
C LEU A 84 -0.43 -9.90 -0.86
N ALA A 85 -0.76 -10.81 -1.78
CA ALA A 85 -1.77 -10.53 -2.81
C ALA A 85 -3.14 -10.25 -2.20
N GLN A 86 -3.53 -10.95 -1.13
CA GLN A 86 -4.78 -10.67 -0.41
C GLN A 86 -4.76 -9.27 0.20
N ILE A 87 -3.71 -8.92 0.94
CA ILE A 87 -3.56 -7.58 1.56
C ILE A 87 -3.57 -6.48 0.49
N LEU A 88 -2.84 -6.67 -0.60
CA LEU A 88 -2.70 -5.69 -1.68
C LEU A 88 -3.94 -5.63 -2.59
N SER A 89 -4.82 -6.63 -2.58
CA SER A 89 -6.02 -6.64 -3.43
C SER A 89 -7.02 -5.53 -3.07
N GLU A 90 -6.96 -5.01 -1.86
CA GLU A 90 -7.79 -3.90 -1.37
C GLU A 90 -7.19 -2.53 -1.69
N GLU A 91 -5.92 -2.47 -2.10
CA GLU A 91 -5.18 -1.21 -2.27
C GLU A 91 -5.26 -0.63 -3.70
N PRO A 92 -5.24 0.69 -3.89
CA PRO A 92 -5.20 1.29 -5.22
C PRO A 92 -4.01 0.78 -6.07
N PRO A 93 -4.18 0.55 -7.38
CA PRO A 93 -3.12 0.00 -8.24
C PRO A 93 -1.87 0.88 -8.30
N GLU A 94 -2.01 2.20 -8.12
CA GLU A 94 -0.90 3.15 -8.02
C GLU A 94 -0.04 2.90 -6.78
N LEU A 95 -0.67 2.58 -5.65
CA LEU A 95 0.02 2.30 -4.39
C LEU A 95 0.76 0.96 -4.49
N ILE A 96 0.10 -0.06 -5.04
CA ILE A 96 0.73 -1.36 -5.31
C ILE A 96 1.96 -1.19 -6.22
N ALA A 97 1.82 -0.44 -7.32
CA ALA A 97 2.92 -0.20 -8.25
C ALA A 97 4.11 0.51 -7.58
N ARG A 98 3.86 1.54 -6.78
CA ARG A 98 4.92 2.24 -6.01
C ARG A 98 5.59 1.32 -5.00
N PHE A 99 4.82 0.51 -4.27
CA PHE A 99 5.34 -0.45 -3.32
C PHE A 99 6.23 -1.51 -3.99
N LEU A 100 5.79 -2.06 -5.13
CA LEU A 100 6.59 -3.01 -5.90
C LEU A 100 7.85 -2.38 -6.52
N ALA A 101 7.84 -1.07 -6.77
CA ALA A 101 9.01 -0.34 -7.26
C ALA A 101 10.01 0.06 -6.16
N CYS A 102 9.65 -0.09 -4.88
CA CYS A 102 10.53 0.29 -3.77
C CYS A 102 11.74 -0.65 -3.60
N HIS A 103 11.64 -1.90 -4.05
CA HIS A 103 12.64 -2.94 -3.82
C HIS A 103 12.45 -4.10 -4.82
N ASP A 104 13.52 -4.81 -5.14
CA ASP A 104 13.46 -6.02 -5.98
C ASP A 104 12.94 -7.22 -5.19
N TRP A 105 11.62 -7.43 -5.24
CA TRP A 105 10.97 -8.51 -4.51
C TRP A 105 11.01 -9.84 -5.27
N LYS A 106 11.56 -10.89 -4.67
CA LYS A 106 11.56 -12.25 -5.25
C LYS A 106 10.16 -12.83 -5.48
N TRP A 107 9.19 -12.42 -4.66
CA TRP A 107 7.80 -12.87 -4.76
C TRP A 107 6.93 -12.01 -5.70
N ARG A 108 7.49 -10.97 -6.36
CA ARG A 108 6.75 -10.00 -7.17
C ARG A 108 5.83 -10.67 -8.18
N ASP A 109 6.37 -11.59 -8.99
CA ASP A 109 5.61 -12.25 -10.05
C ASP A 109 4.48 -13.11 -9.47
N GLY A 110 4.74 -13.80 -8.35
CA GLY A 110 3.73 -14.59 -7.65
C GLY A 110 2.58 -13.73 -7.12
N VAL A 111 2.86 -12.54 -6.60
CA VAL A 111 1.80 -11.59 -6.19
C VAL A 111 1.01 -11.10 -7.39
N LEU A 112 1.70 -10.68 -8.47
CA LEU A 112 1.06 -10.19 -9.69
C LEU A 112 0.18 -11.25 -10.36
N GLU A 113 0.60 -12.52 -10.34
CA GLU A 113 -0.20 -13.64 -10.83
C GLU A 113 -1.51 -13.79 -10.01
N LYS A 114 -1.42 -13.71 -8.68
CA LYS A 114 -2.59 -13.83 -7.78
C LYS A 114 -3.55 -12.64 -7.85
N LEU A 115 -3.07 -11.46 -8.23
CA LEU A 115 -3.93 -10.27 -8.47
C LEU A 115 -4.76 -10.38 -9.76
N GLY A 116 -4.40 -11.30 -10.66
CA GLY A 116 -5.07 -11.52 -11.94
C GLY A 116 -4.57 -10.61 -13.08
N SER A 117 -4.82 -11.04 -14.32
CA SER A 117 -4.22 -10.45 -15.52
C SER A 117 -4.55 -8.97 -15.75
N GLY A 118 -5.80 -8.56 -15.51
CA GLY A 118 -6.23 -7.16 -15.69
C GLY A 118 -5.51 -6.21 -14.74
N ARG A 119 -5.49 -6.53 -13.45
CA ARG A 119 -4.85 -5.69 -12.43
C ARG A 119 -3.33 -5.72 -12.55
N ARG A 120 -2.76 -6.89 -12.87
CA ARG A 120 -1.33 -7.04 -13.19
C ARG A 120 -0.88 -6.06 -14.26
N LEU A 121 -1.58 -6.01 -15.40
CA LEU A 121 -1.20 -5.13 -16.51
C LEU A 121 -1.28 -3.64 -16.13
N GLN A 122 -2.27 -3.27 -15.32
CA GLN A 122 -2.40 -1.90 -14.81
C GLN A 122 -1.24 -1.53 -13.87
N VAL A 123 -0.92 -2.41 -12.91
CA VAL A 123 0.18 -2.21 -11.96
C VAL A 123 1.52 -2.16 -12.68
N GLU A 124 1.77 -3.07 -13.62
CA GLU A 124 3.01 -3.07 -14.42
C GLU A 124 3.15 -1.77 -15.22
N ARG A 125 2.10 -1.32 -15.92
CA ARG A 125 2.13 -0.05 -16.66
C ARG A 125 2.45 1.15 -15.77
N LEU A 126 1.85 1.21 -14.58
CA LEU A 126 2.11 2.26 -13.61
C LEU A 126 3.53 2.18 -13.03
N ALA A 127 4.04 0.97 -12.77
CA ALA A 127 5.38 0.78 -12.22
C ALA A 127 6.46 1.36 -13.15
N HIS A 128 6.29 1.22 -14.48
CA HIS A 128 7.20 1.83 -15.47
C HIS A 128 7.13 3.37 -15.49
N SER A 129 6.03 3.96 -15.00
CA SER A 129 5.86 5.41 -14.95
C SER A 129 6.53 6.05 -13.74
N PHE A 130 6.91 5.26 -12.72
CA PHE A 130 7.58 5.74 -11.52
C PHE A 130 9.09 5.51 -11.63
N SER A 131 9.85 6.57 -11.89
CA SER A 131 11.31 6.51 -12.12
C SER A 131 12.14 6.29 -10.84
N ALA A 132 11.61 6.68 -9.68
CA ALA A 132 12.19 6.37 -8.37
C ALA A 132 11.14 6.58 -7.27
N CYS A 133 11.14 5.74 -6.24
CA CYS A 133 10.32 5.97 -5.05
C CYS A 133 11.08 6.91 -4.09
N PRO A 134 10.52 8.08 -3.70
CA PRO A 134 11.14 8.96 -2.72
C PRO A 134 11.44 8.20 -1.41
N PRO A 135 12.60 8.40 -0.77
CA PRO A 135 13.06 7.56 0.34
C PRO A 135 12.10 7.56 1.53
N ARG A 136 11.53 8.72 1.87
CA ARG A 136 10.52 8.83 2.94
C ARG A 136 9.22 8.12 2.63
N LEU A 137 8.75 8.20 1.38
CA LEU A 137 7.56 7.47 0.96
C LEU A 137 7.82 5.96 0.99
N ARG A 138 9.01 5.53 0.55
CA ARG A 138 9.45 4.14 0.62
C ARG A 138 9.43 3.62 2.06
N GLU A 139 9.98 4.36 3.02
CA GLU A 139 9.98 3.99 4.45
C GLU A 139 8.56 3.75 4.97
N VAL A 140 7.66 4.73 4.76
CA VAL A 140 6.27 4.66 5.23
C VAL A 140 5.50 3.53 4.55
N LEU A 141 5.68 3.33 3.25
CA LEU A 141 5.03 2.23 2.52
C LEU A 141 5.48 0.87 3.04
N LEU A 142 6.79 0.66 3.20
CA LEU A 142 7.32 -0.61 3.69
C LEU A 142 6.83 -0.93 5.10
N GLN A 143 6.83 0.05 5.99
CA GLN A 143 6.36 -0.13 7.35
C GLN A 143 4.85 -0.36 7.44
N SER A 144 4.06 0.42 6.70
CA SER A 144 2.60 0.25 6.71
C SER A 144 2.18 -1.14 6.22
N VAL A 145 2.83 -1.65 5.17
CA VAL A 145 2.55 -3.01 4.66
C VAL A 145 3.08 -4.05 5.65
N ALA A 146 4.27 -3.89 6.22
CA ALA A 146 4.80 -4.80 7.24
C ALA A 146 3.89 -4.88 8.49
N ALA A 147 3.38 -3.74 8.95
CA ALA A 147 2.42 -3.66 10.05
C ALA A 147 1.10 -4.37 9.70
N ARG A 148 0.57 -4.18 8.49
CA ARG A 148 -0.64 -4.90 8.05
C ARG A 148 -0.42 -6.40 7.93
N VAL A 149 0.74 -6.84 7.43
CA VAL A 149 1.11 -8.26 7.39
C VAL A 149 1.13 -8.86 8.79
N ALA A 150 1.67 -8.13 9.78
CA ALA A 150 1.68 -8.57 11.18
C ALA A 150 0.27 -8.67 11.79
N GLN A 151 -0.67 -7.83 11.32
CA GLN A 151 -2.06 -7.86 11.75
C GLN A 151 -2.90 -8.94 11.05
N PHE A 152 -2.48 -9.42 9.88
CA PHE A 152 -3.19 -10.47 9.16
C PHE A 152 -2.96 -11.82 9.86
N PRO A 153 -3.98 -12.39 10.53
CA PRO A 153 -3.82 -13.71 11.12
C PRO A 153 -3.55 -14.69 9.99
N THR A 154 -2.43 -15.41 10.08
CA THR A 154 -2.10 -16.51 9.18
C THR A 154 -3.22 -17.55 9.31
N SER A 155 -4.25 -17.44 8.46
CA SER A 155 -5.44 -18.30 8.44
C SER A 155 -5.13 -19.77 8.14
N THR A 156 -3.85 -20.14 8.03
CA THR A 156 -3.35 -21.50 7.97
C THR A 156 -3.79 -22.37 9.16
N GLN A 157 -4.32 -21.80 10.26
CA GLN A 157 -4.77 -22.60 11.40
C GLN A 157 -6.21 -23.15 11.29
N MET A 158 -6.97 -22.85 10.24
CA MET A 158 -8.39 -23.30 10.16
C MET A 158 -8.65 -24.68 9.54
N GLN A 159 -7.63 -25.44 9.12
CA GLN A 159 -7.86 -26.75 8.49
C GLN A 159 -7.17 -27.92 9.19
N LYS A 160 -7.15 -27.89 10.52
CA LYS A 160 -7.08 -29.12 11.32
C LYS A 160 -8.35 -29.26 12.15
N GLN A 161 -9.51 -29.10 11.50
CA GLN A 161 -10.75 -29.58 12.08
C GLN A 161 -10.58 -31.11 12.17
N PRO A 162 -10.51 -31.71 13.36
CA PRO A 162 -10.51 -33.15 13.49
C PRO A 162 -11.82 -33.59 12.86
N ARG A 163 -11.72 -34.16 11.67
CA ARG A 163 -12.80 -34.83 10.97
C ARG A 163 -13.07 -36.07 11.82
N LEU A 164 -13.78 -35.86 12.94
CA LEU A 164 -14.28 -36.93 13.78
C LEU A 164 -15.08 -37.82 12.85
N ALA A 165 -14.59 -39.05 12.75
CA ALA A 165 -15.15 -40.13 12.00
C ALA A 165 -16.60 -40.36 12.43
N ASN A 166 -17.56 -39.73 11.77
CA ASN A 166 -18.92 -40.27 11.70
C ASN A 166 -18.92 -41.31 10.58
N ALA A 167 -18.42 -42.49 10.93
CA ALA A 167 -18.76 -43.73 10.29
C ALA A 167 -20.15 -44.16 10.75
N ARG A 168 -21.11 -44.18 9.83
CA ARG A 168 -22.41 -44.90 9.79
C ARG A 168 -23.27 -44.24 8.72
N ASP A 169 -23.83 -44.86 7.70
CA ASP A 169 -23.83 -46.20 7.12
C ASP A 169 -24.28 -46.00 5.64
N PRO A 170 -24.03 -46.94 4.71
CA PRO A 170 -24.33 -46.79 3.29
C PRO A 170 -25.72 -47.33 2.94
N ALA A 171 -26.56 -46.54 2.25
CA ALA A 171 -27.74 -47.07 1.59
C ALA A 171 -28.20 -46.21 0.40
N VAL A 172 -28.02 -46.79 -0.79
CA VAL A 172 -28.93 -46.74 -1.95
C VAL A 172 -28.83 -45.54 -2.93
N GLN A 173 -28.33 -45.90 -4.12
CA GLN A 173 -28.43 -45.36 -5.50
C GLN A 173 -29.83 -44.79 -5.90
N PRO A 174 -30.04 -44.09 -7.06
CA PRO A 174 -29.37 -44.32 -8.35
C PRO A 174 -29.09 -43.13 -9.30
N ALA A 175 -28.20 -43.47 -10.23
CA ALA A 175 -28.00 -43.01 -11.61
C ALA A 175 -28.98 -41.97 -12.19
N GLY A 176 -28.49 -40.73 -12.33
CA GLY A 176 -29.06 -39.68 -13.18
C GLY A 176 -28.05 -39.21 -14.21
N ARG A 177 -27.94 -39.96 -15.31
CA ARG A 177 -27.14 -39.69 -16.50
C ARG A 177 -27.67 -38.43 -17.22
N ILE A 178 -27.03 -37.28 -17.07
CA ILE A 178 -27.31 -36.12 -17.94
C ILE A 178 -26.09 -35.75 -18.77
N LYS A 179 -26.40 -35.67 -20.06
CA LYS A 179 -25.51 -35.63 -21.21
C LYS A 179 -24.78 -34.29 -21.32
N LYS A 180 -23.54 -34.42 -21.78
CA LYS A 180 -22.68 -33.39 -22.34
C LYS A 180 -23.45 -32.44 -23.27
N MET A 181 -23.34 -31.14 -23.06
CA MET A 181 -23.36 -30.17 -24.16
C MET A 181 -22.05 -29.39 -24.11
N LEU A 182 -21.15 -29.74 -25.03
CA LEU A 182 -20.04 -28.89 -25.44
C LEU A 182 -20.62 -27.70 -26.19
N THR A 183 -20.46 -26.49 -25.66
CA THR A 183 -20.65 -25.26 -26.44
C THR A 183 -19.29 -24.65 -26.70
N ALA A 184 -18.81 -24.83 -27.93
CA ALA A 184 -17.60 -24.22 -28.46
C ALA A 184 -17.80 -22.70 -28.59
N PHE A 185 -17.13 -21.93 -27.73
CA PHE A 185 -17.06 -20.48 -27.86
C PHE A 185 -15.91 -20.11 -28.80
N LYS A 186 -16.26 -19.80 -30.05
CA LYS A 186 -15.35 -19.31 -31.09
C LYS A 186 -15.32 -17.78 -30.99
N LEU A 187 -14.38 -17.21 -30.22
CA LEU A 187 -14.19 -15.75 -30.18
C LEU A 187 -13.30 -15.31 -31.36
N GLN A 188 -13.97 -14.87 -32.42
CA GLN A 188 -13.37 -14.24 -33.59
C GLN A 188 -13.06 -12.78 -33.26
N ARG A 189 -11.82 -12.48 -32.87
CA ARG A 189 -11.38 -11.09 -32.64
C ARG A 189 -10.84 -10.53 -33.95
N GLN A 190 -11.64 -9.68 -34.60
CA GLN A 190 -11.20 -8.90 -35.75
C GLN A 190 -10.20 -7.83 -35.29
N PHE A 191 -9.02 -7.84 -35.90
CA PHE A 191 -8.05 -6.74 -35.81
C PHE A 191 -8.45 -5.67 -36.83
N SER A 192 -9.03 -4.57 -36.37
CA SER A 192 -9.15 -3.36 -37.17
C SER A 192 -7.82 -2.58 -37.11
N SER A 193 -7.03 -2.75 -38.16
CA SER A 193 -5.89 -1.91 -38.50
C SER A 193 -6.39 -0.51 -38.86
N LEU A 194 -6.11 0.48 -38.01
CA LEU A 194 -6.25 1.90 -38.33
C LEU A 194 -4.86 2.46 -38.65
N LYS A 195 -4.46 2.24 -39.91
CA LYS A 195 -3.56 3.14 -40.65
C LYS A 195 -4.40 4.34 -41.11
N ARG A 196 -4.02 5.54 -40.70
CA ARG A 196 -4.24 6.85 -41.36
C ARG A 196 -3.77 7.93 -40.37
N GLY A 197 -2.99 8.93 -40.73
CA GLY A 197 -2.47 9.36 -42.01
C GLY A 197 -1.64 10.61 -41.77
N ALA A 198 -0.65 10.81 -42.62
CA ALA A 198 0.19 12.00 -42.67
C ALA A 198 -0.62 13.28 -42.88
N ARG A 199 -0.15 14.38 -42.29
CA ARG A 199 0.09 15.66 -42.95
C ARG A 199 1.13 16.44 -42.16
#